data_AF-A0A949N153-F1
#
_entry.id   AF-A0A949N153-F1
#
_cell.length_a   1.000
_cell.length_b   1.000
_cell.length_c   1.000
_cell.angle_alpha   90.00
_cell.angle_beta   90.00
_cell.angle_gamma   90.00
#
_symmetry.space_group_name_H-M   'P 1'
#
loop_
_entity.id
_entity.type
_entity.pdbx_description
1 polymer ?
#
loop_
_entity_poly.entity_id
_entity_poly.type
_entity_poly.pdbx_seq_one_letter_code
_entity_poly.pdbx_strand_id
1 'polypeptide(L)'
;MPASPRTTASLLRQRVNTRIRHTVGLTQDPPPACVDPALSYMRVDAVARVVHGDLSTMIIGGLGSLFLQMLHPHAMAGVAQHSRYRDDALGRLLQTANFIGHTTYGSASRAALAIERVRSVHEAVTGVADDGVAYYANDPHLLAWVHACETAMFFGAYQRYGRERLSPREADAYVGEMAQLARDLGAQDPPTTYAGLWRQIEDFRPELRLSAAAEEARDFLARGFV
;
A
#
# COMPACT_ATOMS: atom_id res chain seq x y z
N MET A 1 -18.92 -10.26 24.09
CA MET A 1 -17.96 -9.53 24.94
C MET A 1 -18.33 -8.06 24.93
N PRO A 2 -18.45 -7.38 26.08
CA PRO A 2 -18.70 -5.95 26.11
C PRO A 2 -17.44 -5.22 25.61
N ALA A 3 -17.62 -4.21 24.75
CA ALA A 3 -16.52 -3.40 24.25
C ALA A 3 -15.81 -2.69 25.43
N SER A 4 -14.48 -2.80 25.51
CA SER A 4 -13.69 -2.05 26.49
C SER A 4 -13.98 -0.55 26.40
N PRO A 5 -14.05 0.17 27.53
CA PRO A 5 -14.35 1.60 27.53
C PRO A 5 -13.27 2.37 26.76
N ARG A 6 -13.72 3.21 25.82
CA ARG A 6 -12.84 4.03 24.97
C ARG A 6 -12.07 5.02 25.85
N THR A 7 -10.74 5.02 25.75
CA THR A 7 -9.88 5.94 26.50
C THR A 7 -9.84 7.32 25.84
N THR A 8 -9.53 8.38 26.60
CA THR A 8 -9.36 9.76 26.09
C THR A 8 -8.36 9.82 24.93
N ALA A 9 -7.30 9.00 24.97
CA ALA A 9 -6.32 8.86 23.90
C ALA A 9 -6.92 8.26 22.61
N SER A 10 -7.82 7.27 22.71
CA SER A 10 -8.50 6.70 21.54
C SER A 10 -9.44 7.71 20.86
N LEU A 11 -10.12 8.55 21.64
CA LEU A 11 -11.01 9.59 21.13
C LEU A 11 -10.22 10.72 20.46
N LEU A 12 -9.08 11.11 21.05
CA LEU A 12 -8.18 12.09 20.45
C LEU A 12 -7.62 11.58 19.11
N ARG A 13 -7.16 10.33 19.07
CA ARG A 13 -6.62 9.71 17.85
C ARG A 13 -7.68 9.58 16.76
N GLN A 14 -8.91 9.21 17.13
CA GLN A 14 -10.04 9.20 16.20
C GLN A 14 -10.30 10.60 15.62
N ARG A 15 -10.32 11.63 16.46
CA ARG A 15 -10.49 13.03 16.01
C ARG A 15 -9.35 13.50 15.10
N VAL A 16 -8.11 13.13 15.41
CA VAL A 16 -6.93 13.43 14.56
C VAL A 16 -7.07 12.73 13.21
N ASN A 17 -7.41 11.44 13.19
CA ASN A 17 -7.65 10.71 11.94
C ASN A 17 -8.76 11.36 11.11
N THR A 18 -9.91 11.71 11.71
CA THR A 18 -10.99 12.39 10.98
C THR A 18 -10.54 13.73 10.40
N ARG A 19 -9.81 14.55 11.16
CA ARG A 19 -9.28 15.82 10.66
C ARG A 19 -8.31 15.63 9.51
N ILE A 20 -7.37 14.68 9.64
CA ILE A 20 -6.41 14.35 8.58
C ILE A 20 -7.14 13.91 7.30
N ARG A 21 -8.19 13.08 7.40
CA ARG A 21 -9.02 12.68 6.23
C ARG A 21 -9.51 13.90 5.44
N HIS A 22 -10.12 14.87 6.13
CA HIS A 22 -10.62 16.07 5.49
C HIS A 22 -9.51 16.92 4.88
N THR A 23 -8.35 17.01 5.55
CA THR A 23 -7.19 17.76 5.04
C THR A 23 -6.59 17.13 3.77
N VAL A 24 -6.61 15.80 3.63
CA VAL A 24 -6.10 15.10 2.44
C VAL A 24 -7.18 14.88 1.37
N GLY A 25 -8.32 15.58 1.44
CA GLY A 25 -9.38 15.51 0.43
C GLY A 25 -10.26 14.25 0.49
N LEU A 26 -10.11 13.40 1.51
CA LEU A 26 -11.02 12.28 1.78
C LEU A 26 -12.29 12.80 2.47
N THR A 27 -13.16 13.44 1.69
CA THR A 27 -14.37 14.11 2.20
C THR A 27 -15.57 13.17 2.35
N GLN A 28 -15.59 12.03 1.67
CA GLN A 28 -16.61 11.01 1.85
C GLN A 28 -16.26 10.05 2.99
N ASP A 29 -17.29 9.67 3.75
CA ASP A 29 -17.17 8.61 4.73
C ASP A 29 -16.74 7.31 4.02
N PRO A 30 -15.80 6.57 4.60
CA PRO A 30 -15.40 5.30 4.01
C PRO A 30 -16.62 4.37 3.97
N PRO A 31 -16.77 3.55 2.92
CA PRO A 31 -17.84 2.55 2.90
C PRO A 31 -17.74 1.68 4.16
N PRO A 32 -18.89 1.25 4.72
CA PRO A 32 -18.89 0.48 5.96
C PRO A 32 -18.08 -0.80 5.78
N ALA A 33 -17.23 -1.10 6.77
CA ALA A 33 -16.41 -2.30 6.77
C ALA A 33 -17.30 -3.56 6.77
N CYS A 34 -16.89 -4.57 6.01
CA CYS A 34 -17.45 -5.91 6.09
C CYS A 34 -17.04 -6.53 7.43
N VAL A 35 -18.05 -6.76 8.28
CA VAL A 35 -17.91 -7.35 9.63
C VAL A 35 -18.33 -8.82 9.70
N ASP A 36 -18.83 -9.38 8.59
CA ASP A 36 -19.19 -10.79 8.49
C ASP A 36 -17.94 -11.62 8.15
N PRO A 37 -17.48 -12.51 9.04
CA PRO A 37 -16.30 -13.35 8.79
C PRO A 37 -16.43 -14.24 7.55
N ALA A 38 -17.65 -14.64 7.17
CA ALA A 38 -17.88 -15.49 6.00
C ALA A 38 -17.79 -14.73 4.67
N LEU A 39 -17.95 -13.40 4.71
CA LEU A 39 -17.94 -12.55 3.53
C LEU A 39 -16.70 -11.67 3.43
N SER A 40 -15.99 -11.45 4.53
CA SER A 40 -14.82 -10.55 4.58
C SER A 40 -13.67 -11.09 3.73
N TYR A 41 -13.04 -10.23 2.92
CA TYR A 41 -11.86 -10.62 2.14
C TYR A 41 -10.66 -10.93 3.05
N MET A 42 -10.16 -9.89 3.75
CA MET A 42 -9.29 -10.11 4.91
C MET A 42 -10.17 -10.43 6.12
N ARG A 43 -9.72 -11.39 6.94
CA ARG A 43 -10.45 -11.78 8.16
C ARG A 43 -10.77 -10.56 9.01
N VAL A 44 -11.91 -10.60 9.70
CA VAL A 44 -12.37 -9.48 10.54
C VAL A 44 -11.41 -9.15 11.69
N ASP A 45 -10.60 -10.12 12.12
CA ASP A 45 -9.59 -10.03 13.15
C ASP A 45 -8.15 -9.94 12.60
N ALA A 46 -7.99 -9.71 11.28
CA ALA A 46 -6.70 -9.61 10.62
C ALA A 46 -5.84 -8.47 11.19
N VAL A 47 -4.54 -8.70 11.31
CA VAL A 47 -3.57 -7.68 11.75
C VAL A 47 -3.54 -6.51 10.77
N ALA A 48 -3.72 -6.77 9.47
CA ALA A 48 -3.82 -5.75 8.43
C ALA A 48 -4.94 -4.73 8.71
N ARG A 49 -6.07 -5.13 9.28
CA ARG A 49 -7.15 -4.20 9.68
C ARG A 49 -6.75 -3.29 10.84
N VAL A 50 -5.84 -3.75 11.70
CA VAL A 50 -5.28 -2.96 12.80
C VAL A 50 -4.26 -1.95 12.26
N VAL A 51 -3.35 -2.40 11.40
CA VAL A 51 -2.30 -1.57 10.79
C VAL A 51 -2.91 -0.48 9.91
N HIS A 52 -3.81 -0.86 8.99
CA HIS A 52 -4.44 0.06 8.05
C HIS A 52 -5.51 0.94 8.70
N GLY A 53 -5.86 0.69 9.97
CA GLY A 53 -6.87 1.46 10.72
C GLY A 53 -6.31 2.78 11.25
N ASP A 54 -5.00 2.93 11.28
CA ASP A 54 -4.32 4.15 11.71
C ASP A 54 -3.89 4.99 10.50
N LEU A 55 -4.76 5.91 10.11
CA LEU A 55 -4.56 6.77 8.93
C LEU A 55 -3.24 7.56 8.99
N SER A 56 -2.84 8.04 10.16
CA SER A 56 -1.61 8.83 10.30
C SER A 56 -0.39 7.99 9.94
N THR A 57 -0.35 6.74 10.43
CA THR A 57 0.72 5.80 10.06
C THR A 57 0.65 5.36 8.61
N MET A 58 -0.57 5.21 8.05
CA MET A 58 -0.76 4.86 6.64
C MET A 58 -0.24 5.95 5.69
N ILE A 59 -0.40 7.23 6.03
CA ILE A 59 0.17 8.33 5.24
C ILE A 59 1.69 8.30 5.28
N ILE A 60 2.29 8.12 6.47
CA ILE A 60 3.74 8.03 6.65
C ILE A 60 4.30 6.83 5.87
N GLY A 61 3.69 5.66 6.04
CA GLY A 61 4.08 4.43 5.35
C GLY A 61 3.86 4.52 3.85
N GLY A 62 2.79 5.18 3.39
CA GLY A 62 2.51 5.39 1.97
C GLY A 62 3.58 6.26 1.31
N LEU A 63 3.96 7.37 1.94
CA LEU A 63 5.07 8.20 1.45
C LEU A 63 6.39 7.43 1.43
N GLY A 64 6.71 6.70 2.50
CA GLY A 64 7.90 5.85 2.55
C GLY A 64 7.91 4.79 1.44
N SER A 65 6.76 4.17 1.17
CA SER A 65 6.60 3.20 0.10
C SER A 65 6.87 3.81 -1.26
N LEU A 66 6.35 5.01 -1.55
CA LEU A 66 6.61 5.69 -2.83
C LEU A 66 8.11 5.95 -3.05
N PHE A 67 8.84 6.38 -2.01
CA PHE A 67 10.30 6.57 -2.08
C PHE A 67 11.08 5.26 -2.30
N LEU A 68 10.59 4.15 -1.75
CA LEU A 68 11.23 2.86 -1.97
C LEU A 68 10.92 2.35 -3.39
N GLN A 69 9.64 2.35 -3.79
CA GLN A 69 9.19 1.86 -5.09
C GLN A 69 9.91 2.51 -6.27
N MET A 70 10.15 3.83 -6.22
CA MET A 70 10.79 4.58 -7.32
C MET A 70 12.23 4.14 -7.62
N LEU A 71 12.88 3.39 -6.72
CA LEU A 71 14.23 2.87 -6.94
C LEU A 71 14.29 1.76 -7.98
N HIS A 72 13.17 1.12 -8.33
CA HIS A 72 13.14 0.15 -9.40
C HIS A 72 12.89 0.86 -10.74
N PRO A 73 13.86 0.83 -11.68
CA PRO A 73 13.78 1.65 -12.89
C PRO A 73 12.57 1.31 -13.77
N HIS A 74 12.22 0.03 -13.89
CA HIS A 74 11.07 -0.42 -14.70
C HIS A 74 9.72 -0.03 -14.09
N ALA A 75 9.55 -0.16 -12.77
CA ALA A 75 8.35 0.32 -12.09
C ALA A 75 8.21 1.85 -12.25
N MET A 76 9.32 2.59 -12.11
CA MET A 76 9.31 4.04 -12.27
C MET A 76 9.08 4.48 -13.72
N ALA A 77 9.58 3.73 -14.70
CA ALA A 77 9.28 3.97 -16.11
C ALA A 77 7.78 3.85 -16.40
N GLY A 78 7.12 2.82 -15.87
CA GLY A 78 5.66 2.68 -15.95
C GLY A 78 4.91 3.87 -15.38
N VAL A 79 5.32 4.35 -14.20
CA VAL A 79 4.73 5.56 -13.60
C VAL A 79 4.99 6.79 -14.46
N ALA A 80 6.22 7.03 -14.91
CA ALA A 80 6.58 8.23 -15.65
C ALA A 80 5.89 8.31 -17.02
N GLN A 81 5.71 7.17 -17.70
CA GLN A 81 5.17 7.11 -19.05
C GLN A 81 3.64 7.06 -19.08
N HIS A 82 2.99 6.52 -18.04
CA HIS A 82 1.53 6.27 -18.05
C HIS A 82 0.74 6.98 -16.95
N SER A 83 1.39 7.63 -15.99
CA SER A 83 0.71 8.27 -14.86
C SER A 83 0.67 9.80 -14.97
N ARG A 84 -0.53 10.37 -14.81
CA ARG A 84 -0.73 11.83 -14.65
C ARG A 84 -0.50 12.31 -13.21
N TYR A 85 0.51 11.78 -12.53
CA TYR A 85 0.70 12.05 -11.10
C TYR A 85 1.01 13.52 -10.78
N ARG A 86 1.55 14.26 -11.76
CA ARG A 86 1.83 15.70 -11.62
C ARG A 86 0.56 16.54 -11.68
N ASP A 87 -0.37 16.14 -12.55
CA ASP A 87 -1.61 16.88 -12.81
C ASP A 87 -2.74 16.48 -11.85
N ASP A 88 -2.72 15.25 -11.33
CA ASP A 88 -3.80 14.67 -10.52
C ASP A 88 -3.26 13.79 -9.39
N ALA A 89 -2.36 14.36 -8.56
CA ALA A 89 -1.78 13.66 -7.42
C ALA A 89 -2.86 13.23 -6.39
N LEU A 90 -3.83 14.11 -6.13
CA LEU A 90 -4.91 13.83 -5.19
C LEU A 90 -5.81 12.71 -5.69
N GLY A 91 -6.21 12.71 -6.97
CA GLY A 91 -7.01 11.63 -7.55
C GLY A 91 -6.30 10.28 -7.46
N ARG A 92 -4.98 10.23 -7.68
CA ARG A 92 -4.19 9.01 -7.48
C ARG A 92 -4.18 8.53 -6.03
N LEU A 93 -3.96 9.44 -5.07
CA LEU A 93 -4.00 9.10 -3.66
C LEU A 93 -5.35 8.50 -3.26
N LEU A 94 -6.46 9.09 -3.76
CA LEU A 94 -7.82 8.61 -3.52
C LEU A 94 -8.05 7.22 -4.14
N GLN A 95 -7.51 6.94 -5.34
CA GLN A 95 -7.62 5.62 -5.97
C GLN A 95 -6.91 4.54 -5.16
N THR A 96 -5.68 4.80 -4.71
CA THR A 96 -4.94 3.87 -3.84
C THR A 96 -5.65 3.68 -2.49
N ALA A 97 -6.14 4.77 -1.87
CA ALA A 97 -6.89 4.67 -0.62
C ALA A 97 -8.18 3.84 -0.76
N ASN A 98 -8.89 3.98 -1.88
CA ASN A 98 -10.07 3.17 -2.18
C ASN A 98 -9.70 1.69 -2.42
N PHE A 99 -8.60 1.43 -3.13
CA PHE A 99 -8.10 0.07 -3.33
C PHE A 99 -7.78 -0.60 -1.99
N ILE A 100 -6.94 0.03 -1.16
CA ILE A 100 -6.60 -0.47 0.20
C ILE A 100 -7.86 -0.65 1.04
N GLY A 101 -8.80 0.30 0.98
CA GLY A 101 -10.07 0.21 1.69
C GLY A 101 -10.87 -1.04 1.31
N HIS A 102 -10.99 -1.32 0.01
CA HIS A 102 -11.69 -2.51 -0.48
C HIS A 102 -10.97 -3.81 -0.14
N THR A 103 -9.64 -3.84 -0.27
CA THR A 103 -8.84 -5.06 -0.03
C THR A 103 -8.50 -5.28 1.45
N THR A 104 -8.81 -4.33 2.34
CA THR A 104 -8.63 -4.52 3.79
C THR A 104 -9.96 -4.72 4.51
N TYR A 105 -10.95 -3.90 4.19
CA TYR A 105 -12.22 -3.83 4.92
C TYR A 105 -13.41 -4.31 4.11
N GLY A 106 -13.26 -4.56 2.80
CA GLY A 106 -14.35 -4.99 1.93
C GLY A 106 -14.72 -6.46 2.09
N SER A 107 -15.83 -6.84 1.44
CA SER A 107 -16.16 -8.24 1.19
C SER A 107 -15.23 -8.84 0.13
N ALA A 108 -15.11 -10.17 0.09
CA ALA A 108 -14.37 -10.90 -0.93
C ALA A 108 -14.77 -10.47 -2.36
N SER A 109 -16.07 -10.28 -2.61
CA SER A 109 -16.57 -9.79 -3.90
C SER A 109 -16.09 -8.37 -4.25
N ARG A 110 -16.06 -7.44 -3.29
CA ARG A 110 -15.59 -6.07 -3.53
C ARG A 110 -14.09 -6.01 -3.71
N ALA A 111 -13.34 -6.79 -2.93
CA ALA A 111 -11.90 -6.90 -3.09
C ALA A 111 -11.54 -7.49 -4.46
N ALA A 112 -12.21 -8.58 -4.88
CA ALA A 112 -12.00 -9.18 -6.19
C ALA A 112 -12.23 -8.20 -7.35
N LEU A 113 -13.32 -7.42 -7.31
CA LEU A 113 -13.58 -6.38 -8.31
C LEU A 113 -12.51 -5.28 -8.33
N ALA A 114 -11.99 -4.88 -7.16
CA ALA A 114 -10.94 -3.89 -7.07
C ALA A 114 -9.60 -4.41 -7.61
N ILE A 115 -9.26 -5.67 -7.30
CA ILE A 115 -8.06 -6.36 -7.80
C ILE A 115 -8.13 -6.50 -9.31
N GLU A 116 -9.25 -7.00 -9.85
CA GLU A 116 -9.45 -7.15 -11.28
C GLU A 116 -9.32 -5.82 -12.02
N ARG A 117 -9.91 -4.76 -11.47
CA ARG A 117 -9.79 -3.42 -12.05
C ARG A 117 -8.34 -2.94 -12.11
N VAL A 118 -7.56 -3.14 -11.06
CA VAL A 118 -6.13 -2.76 -11.05
C VAL A 118 -5.37 -3.55 -12.11
N ARG A 119 -5.57 -4.88 -12.16
CA ARG A 119 -4.92 -5.74 -13.16
C ARG A 119 -5.27 -5.32 -14.59
N SER A 120 -6.53 -5.03 -14.88
CA SER A 120 -6.96 -4.57 -16.20
C SER A 120 -6.38 -3.19 -16.57
N VAL A 121 -6.29 -2.25 -15.63
CA VAL A 121 -5.60 -0.97 -15.90
C VAL A 121 -4.13 -1.20 -16.21
N HIS A 122 -3.47 -2.11 -15.49
CA HIS A 122 -2.06 -2.45 -15.69
C HIS A 122 -1.78 -3.19 -17.01
N GLU A 123 -2.78 -3.79 -17.68
CA GLU A 123 -2.62 -4.41 -19.01
C GLU A 123 -2.11 -3.41 -20.05
N ALA A 124 -2.55 -2.16 -19.96
CA ALA A 124 -2.13 -1.09 -20.87
C ALA A 124 -0.78 -0.46 -20.51
N VAL A 125 -0.26 -0.72 -19.30
CA VAL A 125 0.98 -0.11 -18.79
C VAL A 125 2.16 -0.98 -19.18
N THR A 126 2.60 -0.79 -20.43
CA THR A 126 3.77 -1.44 -21.03
C THR A 126 4.67 -0.37 -21.65
N GLY A 127 5.95 -0.67 -21.83
CA GLY A 127 6.87 0.24 -22.48
C GLY A 127 8.32 -0.22 -22.44
N VAL A 128 9.24 0.71 -22.67
CA VAL A 128 10.68 0.48 -22.59
C VAL A 128 11.28 1.52 -21.64
N ALA A 129 12.12 1.06 -20.71
CA ALA A 129 12.81 1.92 -19.75
C ALA A 129 14.05 2.59 -20.36
N ASP A 130 14.68 3.49 -19.59
CA ASP A 130 15.88 4.25 -20.00
C ASP A 130 17.13 3.40 -20.17
N ASP A 131 17.13 2.16 -19.70
CA ASP A 131 18.17 1.15 -19.97
C ASP A 131 17.87 0.28 -21.22
N GLY A 132 16.79 0.57 -21.95
CA GLY A 132 16.38 -0.17 -23.15
C GLY A 132 15.64 -1.48 -22.87
N VAL A 133 15.38 -1.82 -21.61
CA VAL A 133 14.65 -3.03 -21.23
C VAL A 133 13.14 -2.77 -21.29
N ALA A 134 12.40 -3.70 -21.89
CA ALA A 134 10.94 -3.64 -21.90
C ALA A 134 10.36 -3.94 -20.51
N TYR A 135 9.30 -3.24 -20.14
CA TYR A 135 8.59 -3.47 -18.87
C TYR A 135 7.10 -3.71 -19.10
N TYR A 136 6.48 -4.39 -18.14
CA TYR A 136 5.04 -4.60 -18.07
C TYR A 136 4.57 -4.47 -16.62
N ALA A 137 3.53 -3.66 -16.35
CA ALA A 137 3.09 -3.42 -14.97
C ALA A 137 2.48 -4.65 -14.27
N ASN A 138 1.95 -5.63 -15.01
CA ASN A 138 1.54 -6.92 -14.43
C ASN A 138 2.66 -7.97 -14.47
N ASP A 139 3.91 -7.60 -14.70
CA ASP A 139 5.03 -8.51 -14.52
C ASP A 139 5.06 -9.02 -13.05
N PRO A 140 5.02 -10.34 -12.81
CA PRO A 140 4.95 -10.90 -11.45
C PRO A 140 6.11 -10.51 -10.53
N HIS A 141 7.30 -10.28 -11.09
CA HIS A 141 8.49 -9.85 -10.36
C HIS A 141 8.38 -8.37 -9.96
N LEU A 142 7.96 -7.50 -10.88
CA LEU A 142 7.69 -6.08 -10.57
C LEU A 142 6.55 -5.92 -9.56
N LEU A 143 5.49 -6.73 -9.66
CA LEU A 143 4.40 -6.73 -8.69
C LEU A 143 4.88 -7.14 -7.30
N ALA A 144 5.80 -8.12 -7.20
CA ALA A 144 6.40 -8.52 -5.94
C ALA A 144 7.21 -7.37 -5.30
N TRP A 145 8.00 -6.62 -6.09
CA TRP A 145 8.72 -5.44 -5.61
C TRP A 145 7.78 -4.38 -5.02
N VAL A 146 6.78 -3.97 -5.79
CA VAL A 146 5.84 -2.91 -5.39
C VAL A 146 5.12 -3.31 -4.11
N HIS A 147 4.64 -4.56 -4.05
CA HIS A 147 3.96 -5.09 -2.88
C HIS A 147 4.86 -5.19 -1.64
N ALA A 148 6.11 -5.61 -1.80
CA ALA A 148 7.08 -5.69 -0.72
C ALA A 148 7.35 -4.30 -0.13
N CYS A 149 7.51 -3.28 -0.98
CA CYS A 149 7.69 -1.90 -0.55
C CYS A 149 6.53 -1.40 0.30
N GLU A 150 5.30 -1.61 -0.18
CA GLU A 150 4.07 -1.19 0.53
C GLU A 150 3.95 -1.88 1.88
N THR A 151 4.09 -3.20 1.89
CA THR A 151 3.98 -4.02 3.10
C THR A 151 5.03 -3.59 4.13
N ALA A 152 6.28 -3.39 3.72
CA ALA A 152 7.37 -3.00 4.63
C ALA A 152 7.15 -1.61 5.21
N MET A 153 6.73 -0.65 4.39
CA MET A 153 6.60 0.75 4.81
C MET A 153 5.33 1.03 5.59
N PHE A 154 4.19 0.41 5.24
CA PHE A 154 2.98 0.49 6.07
C PHE A 154 3.21 -0.13 7.44
N PHE A 155 3.75 -1.35 7.50
CA PHE A 155 4.04 -2.00 8.78
C PHE A 155 5.09 -1.26 9.60
N GLY A 156 6.19 -0.84 8.96
CA GLY A 156 7.27 -0.11 9.62
C GLY A 156 6.80 1.21 10.24
N ALA A 157 5.96 1.97 9.53
CA ALA A 157 5.34 3.18 10.05
C ALA A 157 4.42 2.89 11.24
N TYR A 158 3.62 1.83 11.17
CA TYR A 158 2.79 1.41 12.30
C TYR A 158 3.61 0.97 13.50
N GLN A 159 4.65 0.15 13.34
CA GLN A 159 5.53 -0.26 14.44
C GLN A 159 6.23 0.93 15.10
N ARG A 160 6.48 2.01 14.36
CA ARG A 160 7.21 3.19 14.84
C ARG A 160 6.31 4.24 15.51
N TYR A 161 5.10 4.43 14.98
CA TYR A 161 4.21 5.55 15.35
C TYR A 161 2.77 5.11 15.70
N GLY A 162 2.44 3.84 15.48
CA GLY A 162 1.15 3.24 15.78
C GLY A 162 0.83 3.24 17.27
N ARG A 163 -0.40 2.85 17.58
CA ARG A 163 -0.93 2.89 18.96
C ARG A 163 -0.21 1.91 19.88
N GLU A 164 0.10 0.73 19.36
CA GLU A 164 0.75 -0.36 20.07
C GLU A 164 1.81 -0.96 19.15
N ARG A 165 2.88 -1.48 19.75
CA ARG A 165 3.85 -2.29 19.02
C ARG A 165 3.30 -3.70 18.89
N LEU A 166 3.22 -4.18 17.66
CA LEU A 166 2.86 -5.55 17.34
C LEU A 166 4.04 -6.47 17.60
N SER A 167 3.74 -7.65 18.13
CA SER A 167 4.69 -8.72 18.40
C SER A 167 5.29 -9.29 17.11
N PRO A 168 6.42 -10.02 17.19
CA PRO A 168 6.98 -10.72 16.02
C PRO A 168 5.98 -11.65 15.32
N ARG A 169 5.11 -12.34 16.09
CA ARG A 169 4.07 -13.20 15.53
C ARG A 169 3.02 -12.41 14.75
N GLU A 170 2.64 -11.24 15.24
CA GLU A 170 1.71 -10.35 14.53
C GLU A 170 2.37 -9.73 13.30
N ALA A 171 3.68 -9.48 13.32
CA ALA A 171 4.43 -9.06 12.14
C ALA A 171 4.38 -10.13 11.03
N ASP A 172 4.64 -11.39 11.38
CA ASP A 172 4.51 -12.51 10.42
C ASP A 172 3.06 -12.68 9.94
N ALA A 173 2.08 -12.54 10.83
CA ALA A 173 0.67 -12.60 10.45
C ALA A 173 0.29 -11.49 9.47
N TYR A 174 0.71 -10.24 9.72
CA TYR A 174 0.49 -9.11 8.80
C TYR A 174 1.09 -9.40 7.42
N VAL A 175 2.35 -9.84 7.36
CA VAL A 175 3.01 -10.15 6.09
C VAL A 175 2.32 -11.31 5.37
N GLY A 176 1.93 -12.37 6.09
CA GLY A 176 1.17 -13.49 5.52
C GLY A 176 -0.20 -13.10 4.98
N GLU A 177 -0.91 -12.18 5.63
CA GLU A 177 -2.17 -11.60 5.17
C GLU A 177 -1.97 -10.78 3.89
N MET A 178 -0.94 -9.93 3.85
CA MET A 178 -0.59 -9.13 2.67
C MET A 178 -0.14 -10.01 1.49
N ALA A 179 0.56 -11.12 1.76
CA ALA A 179 0.98 -12.08 0.74
C ALA A 179 -0.21 -12.68 -0.03
N GLN A 180 -1.40 -12.80 0.58
CA GLN A 180 -2.60 -13.23 -0.14
C GLN A 180 -3.01 -12.20 -1.20
N LEU A 181 -3.03 -10.92 -0.83
CA LEU A 181 -3.32 -9.83 -1.77
C LEU A 181 -2.28 -9.76 -2.89
N ALA A 182 -1.00 -9.98 -2.57
CA ALA A 182 0.06 -10.03 -3.56
C ALA A 182 -0.19 -11.12 -4.61
N ARG A 183 -0.52 -12.33 -4.18
CA ARG A 183 -0.86 -13.45 -5.09
C ARG A 183 -2.07 -13.13 -5.94
N ASP A 184 -3.11 -12.55 -5.36
CA ASP A 184 -4.34 -12.21 -6.10
C ASP A 184 -4.10 -11.12 -7.15
N LEU A 185 -3.14 -10.22 -6.90
CA LEU A 185 -2.66 -9.23 -7.88
C LEU A 185 -1.77 -9.83 -8.98
N GLY A 186 -1.21 -11.03 -8.75
CA GLY A 186 -0.35 -11.74 -9.70
C GLY A 186 1.15 -11.73 -9.35
N ALA A 187 1.53 -11.28 -8.14
CA ALA A 187 2.92 -11.31 -7.70
C ALA A 187 3.44 -12.76 -7.52
N GLN A 188 4.70 -12.98 -7.87
CA GLN A 188 5.37 -14.26 -7.67
C GLN A 188 5.98 -14.36 -6.27
N ASP A 189 5.84 -15.54 -5.65
CA ASP A 189 6.49 -15.94 -4.40
C ASP A 189 6.56 -14.85 -3.31
N PRO A 190 5.43 -14.19 -2.97
CA PRO A 190 5.45 -13.12 -1.99
C PRO A 190 5.81 -13.64 -0.59
N PRO A 191 6.54 -12.84 0.21
CA PRO A 191 7.03 -13.23 1.52
C PRO A 191 5.84 -13.44 2.46
N THR A 192 5.93 -14.46 3.31
CA THR A 192 4.90 -14.78 4.31
C THR A 192 5.36 -14.54 5.74
N THR A 193 6.56 -13.99 5.92
CA THR A 193 7.16 -13.66 7.21
C THR A 193 7.84 -12.30 7.13
N TYR A 194 7.95 -11.61 8.26
CA TYR A 194 8.61 -10.31 8.35
C TYR A 194 10.09 -10.37 7.98
N ALA A 195 10.78 -11.44 8.38
CA ALA A 195 12.16 -11.68 7.94
C ALA A 195 12.24 -11.94 6.43
N GLY A 196 11.30 -12.72 5.88
CA GLY A 196 11.22 -12.99 4.44
C GLY A 196 10.97 -11.73 3.61
N LEU A 197 10.20 -10.78 4.13
CA LEU A 197 9.93 -9.49 3.50
C LEU A 197 11.20 -8.68 3.28
N TRP A 198 12.02 -8.53 4.32
CA TRP A 198 13.28 -7.79 4.21
C TRP A 198 14.31 -8.52 3.37
N ARG A 199 14.33 -9.86 3.41
CA ARG A 199 15.17 -10.65 2.50
C ARG A 199 14.78 -10.38 1.05
N GLN A 200 13.49 -10.40 0.71
CA GLN A 200 13.05 -10.11 -0.65
C GLN A 200 13.44 -8.69 -1.09
N ILE A 201 13.29 -7.68 -0.22
CA ILE A 201 13.74 -6.32 -0.52
C ILE A 201 15.26 -6.26 -0.82
N GLU A 202 16.06 -7.01 -0.05
CA GLU A 202 17.51 -7.08 -0.29
C GLU A 202 17.84 -7.84 -1.58
N ASP A 203 17.06 -8.86 -1.94
CA ASP A 203 17.23 -9.60 -3.20
C ASP A 203 17.02 -8.70 -4.44
N PHE A 204 16.14 -7.68 -4.34
CA PHE A 204 15.96 -6.67 -5.39
C PHE A 204 17.11 -5.67 -5.50
N ARG A 205 17.96 -5.53 -4.47
CA ARG A 205 19.00 -4.50 -4.41
C ARG A 205 19.87 -4.37 -5.68
N PRO A 206 20.29 -5.44 -6.36
CA PRO A 206 21.09 -5.35 -7.59
C PRO A 206 20.37 -4.67 -8.76
N GLU A 207 19.03 -4.65 -8.75
CA GLU A 207 18.18 -4.06 -9.80
C GLU A 207 17.88 -2.57 -9.53
N LEU A 208 18.13 -2.11 -8.30
CA LEU A 208 17.75 -0.78 -7.86
C LEU A 208 18.74 0.28 -8.31
N ARG A 209 18.22 1.38 -8.85
CA ARG A 209 19.00 2.59 -9.17
C ARG A 209 18.11 3.82 -9.17
N LEU A 210 18.74 4.97 -8.92
CA LEU A 210 18.09 6.25 -9.07
C LEU A 210 18.07 6.64 -10.56
N SER A 211 16.94 6.43 -11.25
CA SER A 211 16.74 6.89 -12.63
C SER A 211 16.36 8.38 -12.67
N ALA A 212 16.47 9.02 -13.84
CA ALA A 212 16.04 10.43 -13.99
C ALA A 212 14.55 10.61 -13.62
N ALA A 213 13.70 9.67 -14.03
CA ALA A 213 12.29 9.65 -13.65
C ALA A 213 12.08 9.54 -12.12
N ALA A 214 12.93 8.76 -11.43
CA ALA A 214 12.88 8.65 -9.98
C ALA A 214 13.31 9.95 -9.28
N GLU A 215 14.32 10.65 -9.81
CA GLU A 215 14.72 11.97 -9.29
C GLU A 215 13.60 13.00 -9.43
N GLU A 216 12.94 13.04 -10.58
CA GLU A 216 11.81 13.94 -10.82
C GLU A 216 10.65 13.65 -9.86
N ALA A 217 10.32 12.37 -9.66
CA ALA A 217 9.26 11.95 -8.73
C ALA A 217 9.63 12.24 -7.26
N ARG A 218 10.87 11.98 -6.86
CA ARG A 218 11.42 12.33 -5.53
C ARG A 218 11.25 13.81 -5.27
N ASP A 219 11.69 14.66 -6.20
CA ASP A 219 11.66 16.10 -6.03
C ASP A 219 10.22 16.64 -6.01
N PHE A 220 9.33 16.07 -6.82
CA PHE A 220 7.91 16.38 -6.77
C PHE A 220 7.31 16.05 -5.39
N LEU A 221 7.58 14.87 -4.84
CA LEU A 221 7.10 14.47 -3.51
C LEU A 221 7.73 15.32 -2.39
N ALA A 222 9.01 15.65 -2.49
CA ALA A 222 9.73 16.42 -1.47
C ALA A 222 9.29 17.90 -1.43
N ARG A 223 8.91 18.47 -2.57
CA ARG A 223 8.37 19.85 -2.64
C ARG A 223 6.92 19.95 -2.17
N GLY A 224 6.21 18.83 -2.12
CA GLY A 224 4.81 18.76 -1.68
C GLY A 224 3.81 19.10 -2.80
N PHE A 225 2.58 18.65 -2.62
CA PHE A 225 1.45 18.97 -3.49
C PHE A 225 0.85 20.30 -3.01
N VAL A 226 1.33 21.42 -3.54
CA VAL A 226 0.76 22.75 -3.28
C VAL A 226 0.10 23.26 -4.55
#